data_AF-A0A3L7VF90-F1
#
_entry.id   AF-A0A3L7VF90-F1
#
_cell.length_a   1.000
_cell.length_b   1.000
_cell.length_c   1.000
_cell.angle_alpha   90.00
_cell.angle_beta   90.00
_cell.angle_gamma   90.00
#
_symmetry.space_group_name_H-M   'P 1'
#
loop_
_entity.id
_entity.type
_entity.pdbx_description
1 polymer ?
#
loop_
_entity_poly.entity_id
_entity_poly.type
_entity_poly.pdbx_seq_one_letter_code
_entity_poly.pdbx_strand_id
1 'polypeptide(L)'
;MPLVAVLIAASTAGAEDALVSAVDAHLASHPDGLEAFSFDRTRYAGDLSSLPIGVFDSGIGGLTVLEALLTLDDFHNDTLTPGPDGRADFHDERFIYLGDQANMPYGNYAKAGRSDFLRELIFKDAIFLLGNRYREEGVIRHDKPPVKAIVIACNTATAYGLDDLRAAVNRWNLPVLVVGVVEAGARGVLETGHPGAIGVLATVGTCDSGVYPRTIQGTLGLAGRRV
;
A
#
# COMPACT_ATOMS: atom_id res chain seq x y z
N MET A 1 -39.76 7.54 -21.42
CA MET A 1 -38.33 7.61 -21.12
C MET A 1 -37.86 6.17 -20.90
N PRO A 2 -36.97 5.61 -21.74
CA PRO A 2 -36.56 4.23 -21.58
C PRO A 2 -35.60 4.13 -20.38
N LEU A 3 -35.88 3.21 -19.47
CA LEU A 3 -34.98 2.79 -18.41
C LEU A 3 -33.73 2.19 -19.06
N VAL A 4 -32.57 2.82 -18.87
CA VAL A 4 -31.28 2.18 -19.14
C VAL A 4 -30.92 1.36 -17.90
N ALA A 5 -31.16 0.06 -17.96
CA ALA A 5 -30.61 -0.88 -16.99
C ALA A 5 -29.13 -1.08 -17.31
N VAL A 6 -28.23 -0.51 -16.50
CA VAL A 6 -26.82 -0.85 -16.54
C VAL A 6 -26.67 -2.23 -15.91
N LEU A 7 -26.61 -3.25 -16.77
CA LEU A 7 -26.16 -4.57 -16.36
C LEU A 7 -24.67 -4.41 -16.00
N ILE A 8 -24.35 -4.43 -14.70
CA ILE A 8 -22.97 -4.65 -14.28
C ILE A 8 -22.68 -6.10 -14.65
N ALA A 9 -22.11 -6.29 -15.84
CA ALA A 9 -21.43 -7.53 -16.15
C ALA A 9 -20.35 -7.67 -15.07
N ALA A 10 -20.55 -8.60 -14.14
CA ALA A 10 -19.45 -9.13 -13.35
C ALA A 10 -18.38 -9.50 -14.37
N SER A 11 -17.26 -8.79 -14.34
CA SER A 11 -16.16 -9.06 -15.24
C SER A 11 -15.87 -10.54 -15.11
N THR A 12 -15.98 -11.25 -16.23
CA THR A 12 -15.48 -12.60 -16.42
C THR A 12 -14.17 -12.73 -15.64
N ALA A 13 -14.05 -13.79 -14.82
CA ALA A 13 -12.78 -14.24 -14.27
C ALA A 13 -11.75 -14.25 -15.41
N GLY A 14 -11.01 -13.15 -15.52
CA GLY A 14 -10.23 -12.80 -16.70
C GLY A 14 -8.81 -13.23 -16.45
N ALA A 15 -8.21 -13.88 -17.46
CA ALA A 15 -6.81 -14.28 -17.59
C ALA A 15 -5.91 -14.01 -16.37
N GLU A 16 -5.32 -15.07 -15.83
CA GLU A 16 -4.31 -14.99 -14.77
C GLU A 16 -3.31 -13.86 -15.08
N ASP A 17 -3.20 -12.90 -14.18
CA ASP A 17 -2.35 -11.72 -14.38
C ASP A 17 -0.89 -12.18 -14.47
N ALA A 18 -0.29 -12.01 -15.65
CA ALA A 18 1.04 -12.53 -15.95
C ALA A 18 2.13 -12.01 -15.01
N LEU A 19 2.01 -10.76 -14.52
CA LEU A 19 2.93 -10.22 -13.53
C LEU A 19 2.80 -10.99 -12.22
N VAL A 20 1.57 -11.18 -11.74
CA VAL A 20 1.30 -11.88 -10.48
C VAL A 20 1.76 -13.34 -10.57
N SER A 21 1.46 -14.03 -11.67
CA SER A 21 1.93 -15.42 -11.88
C SER A 21 3.45 -15.51 -11.91
N ALA A 22 4.15 -14.53 -12.50
CA ALA A 22 5.60 -14.50 -12.50
C ALA A 22 6.19 -14.29 -11.09
N VAL A 23 5.59 -13.41 -10.29
CA VAL A 23 5.97 -13.21 -8.88
C VAL A 23 5.72 -14.50 -8.08
N ASP A 24 4.56 -15.13 -8.23
CA ASP A 24 4.21 -16.37 -7.54
C ASP A 24 5.20 -17.50 -7.87
N ALA A 25 5.54 -17.67 -9.15
CA ALA A 25 6.52 -18.64 -9.61
C ALA A 25 7.92 -18.37 -9.03
N HIS A 26 8.36 -17.11 -9.03
CA HIS A 26 9.66 -16.71 -8.48
C HIS A 26 9.76 -17.01 -6.98
N LEU A 27 8.72 -16.66 -6.21
CA LEU A 27 8.65 -16.95 -4.77
C LEU A 27 8.63 -18.46 -4.49
N ALA A 28 7.92 -19.25 -5.31
CA ALA A 28 7.90 -20.70 -5.17
C ALA A 28 9.27 -21.34 -5.44
N SER A 29 10.07 -20.77 -6.35
CA SER A 29 11.43 -21.23 -6.62
C SER A 29 12.49 -20.79 -5.60
N HIS A 30 12.18 -19.79 -4.76
CA HIS A 30 13.11 -19.24 -3.75
C HIS A 30 12.46 -19.15 -2.36
N PRO A 31 12.04 -20.29 -1.77
CA PRO A 31 11.28 -20.30 -0.52
C PRO A 31 12.09 -19.88 0.72
N ASP A 32 13.42 -19.86 0.62
CA ASP A 32 14.33 -19.47 1.72
C ASP A 32 14.55 -17.95 1.82
N GLY A 33 14.03 -17.17 0.86
CA GLY A 33 14.16 -15.71 0.84
C GLY A 33 15.58 -15.20 0.58
N LEU A 34 16.50 -16.02 0.08
CA LEU A 34 17.90 -15.63 -0.12
C LEU A 34 18.13 -14.86 -1.43
N GLU A 35 17.25 -15.02 -2.41
CA GLU A 35 17.35 -14.33 -3.69
C GLU A 35 16.68 -12.96 -3.69
N ALA A 36 17.07 -12.11 -4.65
CA ALA A 36 16.42 -10.82 -4.83
C ALA A 36 14.92 -11.01 -5.09
N PHE A 37 14.10 -10.14 -4.50
CA PHE A 37 12.65 -10.18 -4.63
C PHE A 37 12.02 -11.51 -4.20
N SER A 38 12.57 -12.11 -3.14
CA SER A 38 12.02 -13.28 -2.46
C SER A 38 11.94 -13.08 -0.94
N PHE A 39 11.16 -13.91 -0.25
CA PHE A 39 11.05 -13.90 1.21
C PHE A 39 10.68 -15.27 1.75
N ASP A 40 11.13 -15.55 2.97
CA ASP A 40 10.83 -16.78 3.70
C ASP A 40 9.50 -16.66 4.45
N ARG A 41 8.50 -17.41 4.00
CA ARG A 41 7.15 -17.40 4.59
C ARG A 41 7.12 -17.93 6.02
N THR A 42 8.07 -18.77 6.42
CA THR A 42 8.10 -19.35 7.77
C THR A 42 8.39 -18.29 8.84
N ARG A 43 8.97 -17.15 8.45
CA ARG A 43 9.19 -15.98 9.32
C ARG A 43 7.89 -15.33 9.81
N TYR A 44 6.76 -15.65 9.18
CA TYR A 44 5.44 -15.16 9.53
C TYR A 44 4.64 -16.15 10.41
N ALA A 45 5.29 -17.21 10.92
CA ALA A 45 4.69 -18.11 11.88
C ALA A 45 4.84 -17.58 13.31
N GLY A 46 3.76 -17.64 14.09
CA GLY A 46 3.76 -17.29 15.50
C GLY A 46 3.42 -15.82 15.79
N ASP A 47 3.98 -15.28 16.87
CA ASP A 47 3.73 -13.91 17.29
C ASP A 47 4.57 -12.92 16.47
N LEU A 48 3.88 -12.00 15.79
CA LEU A 48 4.47 -10.99 14.92
C LEU A 48 4.52 -9.61 15.56
N SER A 49 4.05 -9.47 16.80
CA SER A 49 3.93 -8.18 17.51
C SER A 49 5.23 -7.39 17.53
N SER A 50 6.37 -8.09 17.63
CA SER A 50 7.70 -7.48 17.67
C SER A 50 8.26 -7.06 16.31
N LEU A 51 7.63 -7.43 15.18
CA LEU A 51 8.09 -7.04 13.85
C LEU A 51 7.76 -5.56 13.56
N PRO A 52 8.59 -4.85 12.78
CA PRO A 52 8.33 -3.46 12.40
C PRO A 52 7.17 -3.30 11.42
N ILE A 53 6.72 -2.06 11.27
CA ILE A 53 5.87 -1.59 10.18
C ILE A 53 6.77 -1.14 9.02
N GLY A 54 6.53 -1.67 7.82
CA GLY A 54 7.17 -1.24 6.60
C GLY A 54 6.44 -0.05 5.99
N VAL A 55 7.17 0.97 5.57
CA VAL A 55 6.63 2.12 4.85
C VAL A 55 7.41 2.26 3.55
N PHE A 56 6.75 2.37 2.41
CA PHE A 56 7.46 2.66 1.16
C PHE A 56 6.81 3.76 0.31
N ASP A 57 7.66 4.48 -0.41
CA ASP A 57 7.30 5.47 -1.40
C ASP A 57 8.28 5.39 -2.58
N SER A 58 7.92 6.04 -3.69
CA SER A 58 8.82 6.25 -4.83
C SER A 58 10.07 7.07 -4.49
N GLY A 59 10.14 7.74 -3.33
CA GLY A 59 11.30 8.51 -2.95
C GLY A 59 11.25 8.99 -1.50
N ILE A 60 11.59 10.25 -1.27
CA ILE A 60 11.59 10.87 0.07
C ILE A 60 10.25 11.53 0.44
N GLY A 61 9.33 11.67 -0.51
CA GLY A 61 8.05 12.36 -0.29
C GLY A 61 7.20 11.64 0.77
N GLY A 62 7.26 10.31 0.81
CA GLY A 62 6.60 9.48 1.81
C GLY A 62 7.09 9.70 3.25
N LEU A 63 8.19 10.43 3.48
CA LEU A 63 8.61 10.77 4.83
C LEU A 63 7.56 11.62 5.58
N THR A 64 6.69 12.35 4.88
CA THR A 64 5.57 13.05 5.53
C THR A 64 4.53 12.08 6.13
N VAL A 65 4.36 10.90 5.52
CA VAL A 65 3.49 9.84 6.05
C VAL A 65 4.16 9.15 7.23
N LEU A 66 5.46 8.91 7.16
CA LEU A 66 6.22 8.37 8.28
C LEU A 66 6.23 9.34 9.47
N GLU A 67 6.42 10.64 9.24
CA GLU A 67 6.32 11.67 10.27
C GLU A 67 4.95 11.64 10.94
N ALA A 68 3.86 11.61 10.15
CA ALA A 68 2.52 11.50 10.70
C ALA A 68 2.37 10.25 11.58
N LEU A 69 2.83 9.07 11.13
CA LEU A 69 2.79 7.84 11.95
C LEU A 69 3.59 7.96 13.25
N LEU A 70 4.70 8.69 13.24
CA LEU A 70 5.56 8.89 14.42
C LEU A 70 4.98 9.88 15.43
N THR A 71 4.10 10.80 14.99
CA THR A 71 3.61 11.91 15.82
C THR A 71 2.12 11.89 16.09
N LEU A 72 1.34 11.03 15.41
CA LEU A 72 -0.11 10.93 15.57
C LEU A 72 -0.46 10.51 17.00
N ASP A 73 -1.43 11.19 17.61
CA ASP A 73 -1.96 10.93 18.95
C ASP A 73 -3.49 11.17 18.87
N ASP A 74 -4.18 10.30 18.14
CA ASP A 74 -5.61 10.40 17.90
C ASP A 74 -6.39 9.42 18.78
N PHE A 75 -5.72 8.48 19.47
CA PHE A 75 -6.33 7.44 20.28
C PHE A 75 -5.63 7.27 21.63
N HIS A 76 -6.42 6.93 22.64
CA HIS A 76 -5.89 6.45 23.91
C HIS A 76 -5.23 5.08 23.72
N ASN A 77 -3.92 4.98 23.97
CA ASN A 77 -3.13 3.78 23.71
C ASN A 77 -3.59 2.55 24.54
N ASP A 78 -4.11 2.78 25.76
CA ASP A 78 -4.54 1.70 26.64
C ASP A 78 -5.98 1.23 26.39
N THR A 79 -6.89 2.14 25.99
CA THR A 79 -8.32 1.86 25.83
C THR A 79 -8.78 1.75 24.38
N LEU A 80 -7.94 2.18 23.42
CA LEU A 80 -8.21 2.25 21.98
C LEU A 80 -9.43 3.12 21.63
N THR A 81 -9.82 4.02 22.53
CA THR A 81 -10.91 4.97 22.31
C THR A 81 -10.38 6.23 21.63
N PRO A 82 -11.15 6.87 20.73
CA PRO A 82 -10.73 8.13 20.11
C PRO A 82 -10.45 9.24 21.15
N GLY A 83 -9.42 10.03 20.89
CA GLY A 83 -8.95 11.14 21.72
C GLY A 83 -7.45 11.01 22.05
N PRO A 84 -6.70 12.14 22.11
CA PRO A 84 -5.29 12.12 22.43
C PRO A 84 -5.05 11.75 23.91
N ASP A 85 -3.95 11.05 24.19
CA ASP A 85 -3.49 10.75 25.56
C ASP A 85 -2.11 11.32 25.89
N GLY A 86 -1.50 12.05 24.96
CA GLY A 86 -0.18 12.65 25.09
C GLY A 86 0.97 11.72 24.70
N ARG A 87 0.69 10.52 24.20
CA ARG A 87 1.67 9.58 23.64
C ARG A 87 1.27 9.22 22.22
N ALA A 88 2.23 9.22 21.31
CA ALA A 88 1.95 8.85 19.93
C ALA A 88 1.35 7.43 19.85
N ASP A 89 0.32 7.26 19.02
CA ASP A 89 -0.46 6.02 18.86
C ASP A 89 0.43 4.82 18.50
N PHE A 90 1.54 5.08 17.81
CA PHE A 90 2.51 4.08 17.36
C PHE A 90 3.86 4.18 18.09
N HIS A 91 3.89 4.72 19.31
CA HIS A 91 5.16 4.96 20.04
C HIS A 91 5.97 3.68 20.33
N ASP A 92 5.32 2.51 20.45
CA ASP A 92 5.98 1.22 20.65
C ASP A 92 6.38 0.53 19.34
N GLU A 93 6.05 1.11 18.19
CA GLU A 93 6.33 0.54 16.88
C GLU A 93 7.73 0.88 16.38
N ARG A 94 8.32 -0.06 15.64
CA ARG A 94 9.53 0.18 14.84
C ARG A 94 9.15 0.31 13.38
N PHE A 95 9.87 1.15 12.64
CA PHE A 95 9.60 1.39 11.23
C PHE A 95 10.80 1.02 10.35
N ILE A 96 10.52 0.44 9.17
CA ILE A 96 11.48 0.32 8.08
C ILE A 96 10.94 1.13 6.91
N TYR A 97 11.68 2.16 6.50
CA TYR A 97 11.31 2.99 5.36
C TYR A 97 12.11 2.59 4.11
N LEU A 98 11.42 2.42 2.98
CA LEU A 98 12.00 2.24 1.66
C LEU A 98 11.58 3.41 0.76
N GLY A 99 12.55 4.14 0.22
CA GLY A 99 12.33 5.12 -0.85
C GLY A 99 12.97 4.66 -2.15
N ASP A 100 12.18 4.32 -3.16
CA ASP A 100 12.69 3.84 -4.45
C ASP A 100 13.15 4.98 -5.39
N GLN A 101 14.13 5.75 -4.92
CA GLN A 101 14.68 6.90 -5.65
C GLN A 101 15.29 6.50 -7.00
N ALA A 102 15.70 5.24 -7.17
CA ALA A 102 16.29 4.77 -8.42
C ALA A 102 15.26 4.74 -9.57
N ASN A 103 13.97 4.55 -9.25
CA ASN A 103 12.91 4.44 -10.25
C ASN A 103 11.90 5.60 -10.20
N MET A 104 12.17 6.64 -9.40
CA MET A 104 11.33 7.83 -9.32
C MET A 104 11.35 8.67 -10.62
N PRO A 105 10.27 9.42 -10.93
CA PRO A 105 9.00 9.50 -10.21
C PRO A 105 7.94 8.53 -10.77
N TYR A 106 7.22 7.84 -9.88
CA TYR A 106 6.18 6.88 -10.27
C TYR A 106 5.02 7.52 -11.06
N GLY A 107 4.72 8.79 -10.81
CA GLY A 107 3.62 9.52 -11.46
C GLY A 107 3.68 9.58 -12.99
N ASN A 108 4.83 9.29 -13.61
CA ASN A 108 5.03 9.41 -15.06
C ASN A 108 4.86 8.08 -15.83
N TYR A 109 4.81 6.94 -15.15
CA TYR A 109 4.82 5.62 -15.82
C TYR A 109 3.55 5.35 -16.62
N ALA A 110 2.38 5.70 -16.08
CA ALA A 110 1.10 5.52 -16.77
C ALA A 110 1.05 6.29 -18.10
N LYS A 111 1.44 7.57 -18.08
CA LYS A 111 1.54 8.40 -19.29
C LYS A 111 2.54 7.86 -20.31
N ALA A 112 3.57 7.15 -19.84
CA ALA A 112 4.55 6.50 -20.70
C ALA A 112 4.13 5.09 -21.17
N GLY A 113 2.90 4.63 -20.88
CA GLY A 113 2.42 3.29 -21.22
C GLY A 113 3.14 2.17 -20.48
N ARG A 114 3.71 2.45 -19.30
CA ARG A 114 4.54 1.53 -18.51
C ARG A 114 3.90 1.17 -17.16
N SER A 115 2.57 1.07 -17.12
CA SER A 115 1.83 0.74 -15.90
C SER A 115 2.18 -0.64 -15.35
N ASP A 116 2.39 -1.65 -16.20
CA ASP A 116 2.77 -2.99 -15.73
C ASP A 116 4.15 -3.00 -15.06
N PHE A 117 5.10 -2.24 -15.61
CA PHE A 117 6.40 -2.07 -14.98
C PHE A 117 6.30 -1.29 -13.66
N LEU A 118 5.44 -0.28 -13.57
CA LEU A 118 5.14 0.37 -12.29
C LEU A 118 4.57 -0.63 -11.27
N ARG A 119 3.64 -1.50 -11.66
CA ARG A 119 3.10 -2.56 -10.80
C ARG A 119 4.22 -3.51 -10.34
N GLU A 120 5.11 -3.91 -11.25
CA GLU A 120 6.26 -4.74 -10.93
C GLU A 120 7.16 -4.09 -9.86
N LEU A 121 7.47 -2.80 -9.99
CA LEU A 121 8.25 -2.05 -8.99
C LEU A 121 7.55 -2.04 -7.62
N ILE A 122 6.24 -1.82 -7.60
CA ILE A 122 5.45 -1.83 -6.36
C ILE A 122 5.51 -3.20 -5.66
N PHE A 123 5.42 -4.30 -6.43
CA PHE A 123 5.61 -5.65 -5.90
C PHE A 123 7.02 -5.85 -5.34
N LYS A 124 8.04 -5.39 -6.07
CA LYS A 124 9.44 -5.50 -5.65
C LYS A 124 9.72 -4.73 -4.35
N ASP A 125 9.15 -3.53 -4.21
CA ASP A 125 9.25 -2.71 -3.00
C ASP A 125 8.59 -3.39 -1.79
N ALA A 126 7.36 -3.91 -1.98
CA ALA A 126 6.66 -4.64 -0.94
C ALA A 126 7.41 -5.93 -0.55
N ILE A 127 7.89 -6.71 -1.53
CA ILE A 127 8.64 -7.94 -1.27
C ILE A 127 9.97 -7.65 -0.57
N PHE A 128 10.64 -6.55 -0.90
CA PHE A 128 11.82 -6.11 -0.15
C PHE A 128 11.48 -5.95 1.34
N LEU A 129 10.35 -5.31 1.68
CA LEU A 129 9.91 -5.15 3.08
C LEU A 129 9.50 -6.49 3.72
N LEU A 130 8.89 -7.40 2.97
CA LEU A 130 8.50 -8.73 3.45
C LEU A 130 9.71 -9.65 3.68
N GLY A 131 10.81 -9.44 2.97
CA GLY A 131 12.03 -10.24 3.08
C GLY A 131 12.98 -9.74 4.17
N ASN A 132 14.10 -10.44 4.32
CA ASN A 132 15.23 -10.03 5.17
C ASN A 132 16.46 -9.59 4.37
N ARG A 133 16.45 -9.83 3.06
CA ARG A 133 17.54 -9.51 2.15
C ARG A 133 17.63 -8.01 1.88
N TYR A 134 18.82 -7.43 2.02
CA TYR A 134 19.13 -6.08 1.54
C TYR A 134 20.60 -5.96 1.10
N ARG A 135 20.94 -4.82 0.52
CA ARG A 135 22.32 -4.50 0.09
C ARG A 135 22.80 -3.26 0.81
N GLU A 136 23.96 -3.35 1.43
CA GLU A 136 24.66 -2.25 2.10
C GLU A 136 26.11 -2.25 1.65
N GLU A 137 26.58 -1.12 1.13
CA GLU A 137 27.98 -0.95 0.69
C GLU A 137 28.49 -2.06 -0.26
N GLY A 138 27.60 -2.56 -1.13
CA GLY A 138 27.94 -3.63 -2.07
C GLY A 138 27.91 -5.05 -1.49
N VAL A 139 27.58 -5.21 -0.22
CA VAL A 139 27.44 -6.50 0.46
C VAL A 139 25.97 -6.88 0.57
N ILE A 140 25.65 -8.14 0.27
CA ILE A 140 24.30 -8.69 0.49
C ILE A 140 24.21 -9.13 1.95
N ARG A 141 23.14 -8.69 2.62
CA ARG A 141 22.83 -8.98 4.01
C ARG A 141 21.43 -9.56 4.16
N HIS A 142 21.19 -10.29 5.25
CA HIS A 142 19.95 -11.03 5.52
C HIS A 142 19.45 -10.87 6.97
N ASP A 143 19.96 -9.86 7.69
CA ASP A 143 19.69 -9.57 9.10
C ASP A 143 18.62 -8.50 9.32
N LYS A 144 18.06 -7.91 8.26
CA LYS A 144 16.87 -7.05 8.33
C LYS A 144 15.64 -7.90 8.73
N PRO A 145 14.83 -7.51 9.73
CA PRO A 145 13.60 -8.22 10.01
C PRO A 145 12.55 -8.00 8.92
N PRO A 146 11.66 -8.97 8.67
CA PRO A 146 10.45 -8.76 7.87
C PRO A 146 9.47 -7.83 8.59
N VAL A 147 8.45 -7.33 7.89
CA VAL A 147 7.46 -6.39 8.46
C VAL A 147 6.10 -7.06 8.73
N LYS A 148 5.40 -6.65 9.79
CA LYS A 148 4.02 -7.12 10.10
C LYS A 148 2.92 -6.34 9.39
N ALA A 149 3.23 -5.14 8.92
CA ALA A 149 2.32 -4.30 8.15
C ALA A 149 3.11 -3.51 7.09
N ILE A 150 2.43 -3.14 6.01
CA ILE A 150 2.97 -2.32 4.93
C ILE A 150 2.07 -1.10 4.74
N VAL A 151 2.67 0.08 4.80
CA VAL A 151 2.06 1.35 4.44
C VAL A 151 2.63 1.81 3.11
N ILE A 152 1.77 1.89 2.10
CA ILE A 152 2.09 2.48 0.80
C ILE A 152 1.93 4.00 0.93
N ALA A 153 3.03 4.69 1.24
CA ALA A 153 3.04 6.14 1.44
C ALA A 153 2.91 6.93 0.11
N CYS A 154 3.17 6.29 -1.03
CA CYS A 154 3.01 6.92 -2.34
C CYS A 154 1.55 6.87 -2.83
N ASN A 155 0.97 8.03 -3.17
CA ASN A 155 -0.36 8.10 -3.80
C ASN A 155 -0.40 7.33 -5.13
N THR A 156 0.64 7.44 -5.95
CA THR A 156 0.71 6.74 -7.24
C THR A 156 0.85 5.23 -7.04
N ALA A 157 1.72 4.77 -6.12
CA ALA A 157 1.82 3.34 -5.85
C ALA A 157 0.51 2.79 -5.28
N THR A 158 -0.14 3.54 -4.39
CA THR A 158 -1.46 3.15 -3.86
C THR A 158 -2.47 2.98 -5.00
N ALA A 159 -2.51 3.93 -5.94
CA ALA A 159 -3.45 3.92 -7.06
C ALA A 159 -3.29 2.72 -8.00
N TYR A 160 -2.08 2.17 -8.14
CA TYR A 160 -1.77 1.11 -9.09
C TYR A 160 -1.48 -0.25 -8.47
N GLY A 161 -1.24 -0.35 -7.15
CA GLY A 161 -0.78 -1.60 -6.54
C GLY A 161 -1.38 -1.98 -5.19
N LEU A 162 -2.22 -1.15 -4.55
CA LEU A 162 -2.80 -1.50 -3.25
C LEU A 162 -3.64 -2.79 -3.32
N ASP A 163 -4.57 -2.86 -4.28
CA ASP A 163 -5.48 -4.00 -4.41
C ASP A 163 -4.74 -5.28 -4.81
N ASP A 164 -3.76 -5.15 -5.72
CA ASP A 164 -2.90 -6.26 -6.14
C ASP A 164 -2.09 -6.82 -4.98
N LEU A 165 -1.48 -5.95 -4.17
CA LEU A 165 -0.71 -6.36 -2.99
C LEU A 165 -1.59 -7.01 -1.94
N ARG A 166 -2.79 -6.48 -1.67
CA ARG A 166 -3.76 -7.11 -0.76
C ARG A 166 -4.15 -8.51 -1.25
N ALA A 167 -4.45 -8.64 -2.55
CA ALA A 167 -4.78 -9.93 -3.16
C ALA A 167 -3.61 -10.92 -3.09
N ALA A 168 -2.38 -10.45 -3.31
CA ALA A 168 -1.17 -11.27 -3.26
C ALA A 168 -0.86 -11.74 -1.83
N VAL A 169 -0.87 -10.85 -0.84
CA VAL A 169 -0.65 -11.18 0.58
C VAL A 169 -1.67 -12.22 1.08
N ASN A 170 -2.94 -12.06 0.71
CA ASN A 170 -3.98 -13.05 1.02
C ASN A 170 -3.69 -14.41 0.37
N ARG A 171 -3.29 -14.42 -0.91
CA ARG A 171 -2.94 -15.65 -1.65
C ARG A 171 -1.70 -16.34 -1.08
N TRP A 172 -0.72 -15.57 -0.60
CA TRP A 172 0.47 -16.08 0.07
C TRP A 172 0.22 -16.54 1.51
N ASN A 173 -1.03 -16.37 2.00
CA ASN A 173 -1.44 -16.69 3.36
C ASN A 173 -0.57 -15.99 4.42
N LEU A 174 -0.26 -14.72 4.17
CA LEU A 174 0.51 -13.89 5.09
C LEU A 174 -0.43 -13.03 5.95
N PRO A 175 -0.25 -12.99 7.27
CA PRO A 175 -1.00 -12.12 8.17
C PRO A 175 -0.46 -10.68 8.15
N VAL A 176 -0.20 -10.12 6.96
CA VAL A 176 0.36 -8.77 6.80
C VAL A 176 -0.74 -7.80 6.41
N LEU A 177 -0.89 -6.71 7.16
CA LEU A 177 -1.83 -5.66 6.80
C LEU A 177 -1.20 -4.75 5.73
N VAL A 178 -1.93 -4.46 4.64
CA VAL A 178 -1.51 -3.50 3.62
C VAL A 178 -2.47 -2.31 3.57
N VAL A 179 -1.94 -1.11 3.84
CA VAL A 179 -2.68 0.16 3.89
C VAL A 179 -2.12 1.12 2.87
N GLY A 180 -2.98 1.86 2.18
CA GLY A 180 -2.59 2.91 1.23
C GLY A 180 -3.14 4.28 1.61
N VAL A 181 -2.48 5.33 1.14
CA VAL A 181 -2.80 6.73 1.51
C VAL A 181 -4.06 7.30 0.84
N VAL A 182 -4.52 6.72 -0.27
CA VAL A 182 -5.71 7.20 -0.99
C VAL A 182 -6.99 7.00 -0.17
N GLU A 183 -7.14 5.85 0.49
CA GLU A 183 -8.30 5.55 1.35
C GLU A 183 -8.36 6.49 2.55
N ALA A 184 -7.20 6.79 3.15
CA ALA A 184 -7.11 7.76 4.25
C ALA A 184 -7.54 9.16 3.80
N GLY A 185 -7.07 9.62 2.64
CA GLY A 185 -7.49 10.89 2.05
C GLY A 185 -9.00 10.94 1.74
N ALA A 186 -9.55 9.85 1.21
CA ALA A 186 -10.99 9.75 0.95
C ALA A 186 -11.84 9.77 2.22
N ARG A 187 -11.35 9.17 3.32
CA ARG A 187 -12.03 9.22 4.62
C ARG A 187 -12.01 10.63 5.23
N GLY A 188 -10.90 11.36 5.11
CA GLY A 188 -10.81 12.75 5.59
C GLY A 188 -11.84 13.70 4.94
N VAL A 189 -12.25 13.41 3.69
CA VAL A 189 -13.36 14.14 3.03
C VAL A 189 -14.69 13.94 3.78
N LEU A 190 -14.96 12.74 4.32
CA LEU A 190 -16.17 12.50 5.10
C LEU A 190 -16.15 13.26 6.42
N GLU A 191 -15.02 13.18 7.13
CA GLU A 191 -14.83 13.73 8.47
C GLU A 191 -14.96 15.25 8.49
N THR A 192 -14.46 15.92 7.44
CA THR A 192 -14.58 17.39 7.31
C THR A 192 -15.99 17.86 6.93
N GLY A 193 -16.86 16.96 6.44
CA GLY A 193 -18.28 17.24 6.22
C GLY A 193 -18.62 18.27 5.14
N HIS A 194 -17.64 18.78 4.40
CA HIS A 194 -17.77 19.99 3.60
C HIS A 194 -18.82 19.89 2.47
N PRO A 195 -19.84 20.78 2.44
CA PRO A 195 -20.75 20.87 1.30
C PRO A 195 -20.04 21.55 0.12
N GLY A 196 -19.83 20.87 -1.00
CA GLY A 196 -19.26 21.49 -2.20
C GLY A 196 -18.46 20.53 -3.09
N ALA A 197 -17.75 21.10 -4.06
CA ALA A 197 -16.85 20.36 -4.93
C ALA A 197 -15.56 19.99 -4.18
N ILE A 198 -15.03 18.80 -4.45
CA ILE A 198 -13.77 18.30 -3.90
C ILE A 198 -12.69 18.40 -4.98
N GLY A 199 -11.63 19.16 -4.69
CA GLY A 199 -10.45 19.23 -5.55
C GLY A 199 -9.37 18.27 -5.04
N VAL A 200 -8.83 17.43 -5.93
CA VAL A 200 -7.69 16.55 -5.63
C VAL A 200 -6.51 16.98 -6.49
N LEU A 201 -5.40 17.37 -5.85
CA LEU A 201 -4.14 17.71 -6.51
C LEU A 201 -3.18 16.54 -6.37
N ALA A 202 -2.89 15.87 -7.47
CA ALA A 202 -2.03 14.68 -7.47
C ALA A 202 -1.19 14.60 -8.75
N THR A 203 -0.29 13.61 -8.80
CA THR A 203 0.50 13.35 -10.01
C THR A 203 -0.40 12.92 -11.17
N VAL A 204 0.11 13.05 -12.41
CA VAL A 204 -0.62 12.63 -13.62
C VAL A 204 -1.09 11.18 -13.51
N GLY A 205 -0.21 10.24 -13.12
CA GLY A 205 -0.60 8.85 -12.93
C GLY A 205 -1.71 8.67 -11.89
N THR A 206 -1.65 9.38 -10.76
CA THR A 206 -2.73 9.32 -9.76
C THR A 206 -4.06 9.84 -10.32
N CYS A 207 -4.05 10.96 -11.05
CA CYS A 207 -5.25 11.52 -11.66
C CYS A 207 -5.82 10.59 -12.74
N ASP A 208 -4.97 10.12 -13.66
CA ASP A 208 -5.35 9.24 -14.77
C ASP A 208 -5.89 7.89 -14.28
N SER A 209 -5.42 7.42 -13.12
CA SER A 209 -5.94 6.19 -12.51
C SER A 209 -7.43 6.29 -12.16
N GLY A 210 -7.96 7.50 -11.93
CA GLY A 210 -9.32 7.73 -11.42
C GLY A 210 -9.57 7.19 -10.01
N VAL A 211 -8.51 6.85 -9.25
CA VAL A 211 -8.65 6.19 -7.95
C VAL A 211 -9.41 7.05 -6.94
N TYR A 212 -9.07 8.34 -6.81
CA TYR A 212 -9.71 9.22 -5.82
C TYR A 212 -11.22 9.38 -6.04
N PRO A 213 -11.71 9.70 -7.25
CA PRO A 213 -13.14 9.73 -7.52
C PRO A 213 -13.85 8.43 -7.14
N ARG A 214 -13.29 7.26 -7.51
CA ARG A 214 -13.87 5.95 -7.16
C ARG A 214 -13.89 5.71 -5.66
N THR A 215 -12.77 5.95 -4.98
CA THR A 215 -12.65 5.72 -3.53
C THR A 215 -13.57 6.66 -2.76
N ILE A 216 -13.56 7.97 -3.06
CA ILE A 216 -14.43 8.96 -2.42
C ILE A 216 -15.92 8.60 -2.62
N GLN A 217 -16.32 8.23 -3.85
CA GLN A 217 -17.68 7.79 -4.12
C GLN A 217 -18.06 6.53 -3.35
N GLY A 218 -17.17 5.54 -3.28
CA GLY A 218 -17.38 4.33 -2.48
C GLY A 218 -17.57 4.67 -1.00
N THR A 219 -16.71 5.51 -0.44
CA THR A 219 -16.75 5.91 0.97
C THR A 219 -17.99 6.77 1.29
N LEU A 220 -18.39 7.72 0.42
CA LEU A 220 -19.61 8.52 0.56
C LEU A 220 -20.90 7.72 0.37
N GLY A 221 -20.92 6.79 -0.58
CA GLY A 221 -22.04 5.88 -0.82
C GLY A 221 -22.31 4.98 0.37
N LEU A 222 -21.25 4.47 1.01
CA LEU A 222 -21.36 3.72 2.28
C LEU A 222 -21.88 4.59 3.43
N ALA A 223 -21.60 5.90 3.42
CA ALA A 223 -22.11 6.87 4.39
C ALA A 223 -23.53 7.41 4.06
N GLY A 224 -24.19 6.91 3.01
CA GLY A 224 -25.55 7.33 2.63
C GLY A 224 -25.66 8.74 2.05
N ARG A 225 -24.54 9.38 1.67
CA ARG A 225 -24.53 10.71 1.04
C ARG A 225 -24.55 10.55 -0.47
N ARG A 226 -25.40 11.31 -1.18
CA ARG A 226 -25.42 11.32 -2.65
C ARG A 226 -24.19 12.09 -3.16
N VAL A 227 -23.52 11.51 -4.15
CA VAL A 227 -22.47 12.17 -4.96
C VAL A 227 -23.08 12.56 -6.30
#